data_AF-A0A2R7UCB7-F1
#
_entry.id   AF-A0A2R7UCB7-F1
#
_cell.length_a   1.000
_cell.length_b   1.000
_cell.length_c   1.000
_cell.angle_alpha   90.00
_cell.angle_beta   90.00
_cell.angle_gamma   90.00
#
_symmetry.space_group_name_H-M   'P 1'
#
loop_
_entity.id
_entity.type
_entity.pdbx_description
1 polymer ?
#
loop_
_entity_poly.entity_id
_entity_poly.type
_entity_poly.pdbx_seq_one_letter_code
_entity_poly.pdbx_strand_id
1 'polypeptide(L)' 'MEQFDGAQIIIVSHVQPDPSQPGRCESQYQAVRQLGERLEPSILARGASCSNGPVDQKNFVGLFEW' A
#
# COMPACT_ATOMS: atom_id res chain seq x y z
N MET A 1 2.03 -0.22 -15.25
CA MET A 1 2.29 -1.48 -14.54
C MET A 1 3.48 -1.21 -13.62
N GLU A 2 3.27 -1.28 -12.30
CA GLU A 2 4.32 -0.97 -11.33
C GLU A 2 5.23 -2.17 -11.15
N GLN A 3 6.54 -1.99 -11.37
CA GLN A 3 7.54 -3.03 -11.20
C GLN A 3 8.74 -2.50 -10.41
N PHE A 4 9.32 -3.35 -9.57
CA PHE A 4 10.60 -3.10 -8.91
C PHE A 4 11.46 -4.36 -9.05
N ASP A 5 12.69 -4.20 -9.55
CA ASP A 5 13.64 -5.30 -9.76
C ASP A 5 13.04 -6.50 -10.54
N GLY A 6 12.25 -6.21 -11.57
CA GLY A 6 11.56 -7.22 -12.39
C GLY A 6 10.37 -7.91 -11.73
N ALA A 7 10.07 -7.62 -10.45
CA ALA A 7 8.89 -8.11 -9.76
C ALA A 7 7.69 -7.18 -9.98
N GLN A 8 6.53 -7.77 -10.31
CA GLN A 8 5.27 -7.04 -10.35
C GLN A 8 4.88 -6.62 -8.92
N ILE A 9 4.61 -5.33 -8.72
CA ILE A 9 4.13 -4.80 -7.45
C ILE A 9 2.65 -4.43 -7.60
N ILE A 10 1.84 -4.89 -6.66
CA ILE A 10 0.42 -4.56 -6.52
C ILE A 10 0.24 -3.86 -5.18
N ILE A 11 -0.34 -2.66 -5.19
CA ILE A 11 -0.66 -1.94 -3.96
C ILE A 11 -2.12 -2.22 -3.62
N VAL A 12 -2.35 -2.87 -2.50
CA VAL A 12 -3.68 -3.07 -1.92
C VAL A 12 -3.92 -1.94 -0.92
N SER A 13 -5.04 -1.24 -1.06
CA SER A 13 -5.43 -0.16 -0.15
C SER A 13 -6.85 -0.37 0.37
N HIS A 14 -7.03 -0.13 1.66
CA HIS A 14 -8.34 -0.08 2.31
C HIS A 14 -8.45 1.27 3.00
N VAL A 15 -9.45 2.06 2.63
CA VAL A 15 -9.67 3.42 3.15
C VAL A 15 -11.09 3.50 3.67
N GLN A 16 -11.22 3.76 4.97
CA GLN A 16 -12.51 3.90 5.64
C GLN A 16 -12.64 5.32 6.21
N PRO A 17 -13.57 6.15 5.70
CA PRO A 17 -13.87 7.45 6.29
C PRO A 17 -14.36 7.33 7.74
N ASP A 18 -13.89 8.22 8.61
CA ASP A 18 -14.43 8.35 9.96
C ASP A 18 -15.77 9.09 9.89
N PRO A 19 -16.91 8.43 10.19
CA PRO A 19 -18.22 9.06 10.12
C PRO A 19 -18.40 10.19 11.14
N SER A 20 -17.57 10.23 12.20
CA SER A 20 -17.62 11.23 13.26
C SER A 20 -16.72 12.45 13.01
N GLN A 21 -15.74 12.33 12.10
CA GLN A 21 -14.75 13.38 11.83
C GLN A 21 -14.56 13.56 10.32
N PRO A 22 -15.34 14.45 9.67
CA PRO A 22 -15.22 14.72 8.24
C PRO A 22 -13.79 15.06 7.84
N GLY A 23 -13.23 14.29 6.90
CA GLY A 23 -11.85 14.46 6.42
C GLY A 23 -10.80 13.58 7.09
N ARG A 24 -11.14 12.86 8.17
CA ARG A 24 -10.32 11.76 8.69
C ARG A 24 -10.72 10.44 8.05
N CYS A 25 -9.72 9.59 7.77
CA CYS A 25 -9.93 8.20 7.41
C CYS A 25 -8.98 7.31 8.19
N GLU A 26 -9.40 6.09 8.45
CA GLU A 26 -8.48 5.00 8.73
C GLU A 26 -8.09 4.36 7.40
N SER A 27 -6.80 4.46 7.07
CA SER A 27 -6.26 3.92 5.83
C SER A 27 -5.24 2.84 6.13
N GLN A 28 -5.32 1.73 5.40
CA GLN A 28 -4.39 0.62 5.46
C GLN A 28 -3.84 0.34 4.06
N TYR A 29 -2.54 0.10 3.97
CA TYR A 29 -1.86 -0.18 2.72
C TYR A 29 -0.94 -1.38 2.87
N GLN A 30 -0.92 -2.22 1.85
CA GLN A 30 0.01 -3.32 1.75
C GLN A 30 0.45 -3.52 0.31
N ALA A 31 1.77 -3.51 0.09
CA ALA A 31 2.34 -3.95 -1.18
C ALA A 31 2.36 -5.48 -1.24
N VAL A 32 2.09 -6.03 -2.42
CA VAL A 32 2.26 -7.45 -2.74
C VAL A 32 3.19 -7.54 -3.95
N ARG A 33 4.28 -8.31 -3.80
CA ARG A 33 5.21 -8.60 -4.91
C ARG A 33 5.02 -10.03 -5.40
N GLN A 34 5.10 -10.22 -6.71
CA GLN A 34 5.15 -11.55 -7.31
C GLN A 34 6.59 -11.98 -7.54
N LEU A 35 6.99 -13.11 -6.95
CA LEU A 35 8.30 -13.75 -7.12
C LEU A 35 8.08 -15.15 -7.69
N GLY A 36 8.18 -15.27 -9.01
CA GLY A 36 7.79 -16.50 -9.73
C GLY A 36 6.30 -16.79 -9.54
N GLU A 37 5.98 -17.94 -8.94
CA GLU A 37 4.61 -18.34 -8.61
C GLU A 37 4.16 -17.92 -7.21
N ARG A 38 5.05 -17.30 -6.42
CA ARG A 38 4.74 -16.87 -5.05
C ARG A 38 4.29 -15.41 -5.02
N LEU A 39 3.27 -15.14 -4.22
CA LEU A 39 2.91 -13.79 -3.81
C LEU A 39 3.44 -13.54 -2.40
N GLU A 40 4.15 -12.43 -2.22
CA GLU A 40 4.69 -12.03 -0.94
C GLU A 40 4.13 -10.66 -0.53
N PRO A 41 3.44 -10.57 0.62
CA PRO A 41 3.00 -9.29 1.16
C PRO A 41 4.12 -8.59 1.95
N SER A 42 4.11 -7.27 1.89
CA SER A 42 4.92 -6.40 2.74
C SER A 42 4.30 -6.20 4.13
N ILE A 43 4.98 -5.46 5.00
CA ILE A 43 4.43 -4.98 6.27
C ILE A 43 3.19 -4.09 6.01
N LEU A 44 2.16 -4.24 6.85
CA LEU A 44 0.95 -3.41 6.79
C LEU A 44 1.26 -1.97 7.24
N ALA A 45 1.15 -1.01 6.33
CA ALA A 45 1.22 0.41 6.63
C ALA A 45 -0.16 0.98 6.99
N ARG A 46 -0.18 1.98 7.89
CA ARG A 46 -1.41 2.66 8.34
C ARG A 46 -1.29 4.17 8.14
N GLY A 47 -2.38 4.81 7.76
CA GLY A 47 -2.51 6.25 7.60
C GLY A 47 -3.80 6.78 8.21
N ALA A 48 -3.81 8.07 8.57
CA ALA A 48 -4.97 8.74 9.17
C ALA A 48 -5.70 9.70 8.18
N SER A 49 -5.30 9.68 6.91
CA SER A 49 -5.84 10.52 5.86
C SER A 49 -6.57 9.69 4.81
N CYS A 50 -7.68 10.22 4.32
CA CYS A 50 -8.30 9.73 3.09
C CYS A 50 -7.31 10.03 1.95
N SER A 51 -6.67 9.00 1.39
CA SER A 51 -5.67 9.20 0.34
C SER A 51 -6.32 9.83 -0.89
N ASN A 52 -6.01 11.11 -1.13
CA ASN A 52 -6.65 11.93 -2.16
C ASN A 52 -5.73 12.22 -3.36
N GLY A 53 -4.60 11.53 -3.49
CA GLY A 53 -3.64 11.85 -4.55
C GLY A 53 -2.65 10.72 -4.86
N PRO A 54 -1.78 10.96 -5.86
CA PRO A 54 -0.71 10.04 -6.20
C PRO A 54 0.20 9.80 -4.99
N VAL A 55 0.59 8.56 -4.80
CA VAL A 55 1.50 8.13 -3.74
C VAL A 55 2.77 7.59 -4.38
N ASP A 56 3.93 7.95 -3.83
CA ASP A 56 5.22 7.47 -4.35
C ASP A 56 5.36 5.96 -4.08
N GLN A 57 5.67 5.19 -5.14
CA GLN A 57 5.87 3.75 -5.09
C GLN A 57 6.87 3.31 -4.00
N LYS A 58 7.92 4.10 -3.74
CA LYS A 58 8.96 3.78 -2.75
C LYS A 58 8.39 3.67 -1.33
N ASN A 59 7.29 4.36 -1.03
CA ASN A 59 6.61 4.25 0.26
C ASN A 59 6.06 2.83 0.51
N PHE A 60 5.85 2.05 -0.55
CA PHE A 60 5.30 0.69 -0.48
C PHE A 60 6.38 -0.37 -0.66
N VAL A 61 7.32 -0.18 -1.60
CA VAL A 61 8.44 -1.11 -1.81
C VAL A 61 9.39 -1.15 -0.61
N GLY A 62 9.54 -0.04 0.13
CA GLY A 62 10.33 -0.01 1.36
C GLY A 62 9.75 -0.82 2.52
N LEU A 63 8.52 -1.34 2.41
CA LEU A 63 7.84 -2.10 3.47
C LEU A 63 8.10 -3.61 3.44
N PHE A 64 8.81 -4.12 2.43
CA PHE A 64 9.25 -5.51 2.41
C PHE A 64 10.41 -5.73 3.41
N GLU A 65 10.45 -6.91 4.02
CA GLU A 65 11.67 -7.37 4.70
C GLU A 65 12.68 -7.78 3.61
N TRP A 66 13.90 -7.24 3.70
CA TRP A 66 15.01 -7.48 2.78
C TRP A 66 16.11 -8.29 3.45
#